data_AF-A0A8T5B5U2-F1
#
_entry.id   AF-A0A8T5B5U2-F1
#
_cell.length_a   1.000
_cell.length_b   1.000
_cell.length_c   1.000
_cell.angle_alpha   90.00
_cell.angle_beta   90.00
_cell.angle_gamma   90.00
#
_symmetry.space_group_name_H-M   'P 1'
#
loop_
_entity.id
_entity.type
_entity.pdbx_description
1 polymer ?
#
loop_
_entity_poly.entity_id
_entity_poly.type
_entity_poly.pdbx_seq_one_letter_code
_entity_poly.pdbx_strand_id
1 'polypeptide(L)'
;MIVAGRQTAFVFLIVTIALFYIFLEMARRGRKIPIRTFPAIAAIPEAIGRCAEMGKPLLYTSGYAMETLSNPDQGPQTLASISILSHVARLAVRAGVKLYYFTCIRDSLPLVEETLRTAYLEEGKPEEFDPLQINYQAGQSPYLNAVLGFMQRERPASNILMGGFYYESVVMGEGGNTIGAMQIAGTANTHQMPFLIATCDYCLIAEELYAASANITQDPWILGCLRGEDVMKLVILAILVVGFVISFAGVPFLIDILKR
;
A
#
# COMPACT_ATOMS: atom_id res chain seq x y z
N MET A 1 -7.70 27.40 -27.76
CA MET A 1 -6.44 28.15 -27.62
C MET A 1 -5.78 27.74 -26.32
N ILE A 2 -4.49 27.39 -26.32
CA ILE A 2 -3.72 27.17 -25.08
C ILE A 2 -3.55 28.54 -24.41
N VAL A 3 -3.87 28.64 -23.12
CA VAL A 3 -3.72 29.87 -22.34
C VAL A 3 -2.24 30.27 -22.31
N ALA A 4 -1.94 31.54 -22.58
CA ALA A 4 -0.56 32.05 -22.53
C ALA A 4 0.05 31.82 -21.13
N GLY A 5 1.30 31.37 -21.07
CA GLY A 5 1.97 31.00 -19.81
C GLY A 5 1.72 29.56 -19.35
N ARG A 6 1.02 28.72 -20.14
CA ARG A 6 0.78 27.29 -19.85
C ARG A 6 1.33 26.34 -20.92
N GLN A 7 2.08 26.84 -21.90
CA GLN A 7 2.54 26.03 -23.02
C GLN A 7 3.52 24.95 -22.54
N THR A 8 4.43 25.30 -21.64
CA THR A 8 5.43 24.39 -21.08
C THR A 8 4.77 23.31 -20.22
N ALA A 9 3.80 23.69 -19.38
CA ALA A 9 3.02 22.74 -18.60
C ALA A 9 2.25 21.76 -19.50
N PHE A 10 1.69 22.24 -20.61
CA PHE A 10 1.00 21.41 -21.58
C PHE A 10 1.95 20.43 -22.29
N VAL A 11 3.13 20.89 -22.76
CA VAL A 11 4.14 20.02 -23.35
C VAL A 11 4.59 18.96 -22.33
N PHE A 12 4.83 19.36 -21.09
CA PHE A 12 5.21 18.46 -20.02
C PHE A 12 4.15 17.39 -19.74
N LEU A 13 2.86 17.79 -19.73
CA LEU A 13 1.74 16.86 -19.60
C LEU A 13 1.74 15.82 -20.74
N ILE A 14 1.91 16.27 -21.99
CA ILE A 14 1.96 15.36 -23.15
C ILE A 14 3.14 14.40 -23.07
N VAL A 15 4.33 14.89 -22.68
CA VAL A 15 5.52 14.05 -22.48
C VAL A 15 5.28 13.02 -21.37
N THR A 16 4.66 13.44 -20.26
CA THR A 16 4.32 12.53 -19.16
C THR A 16 3.36 11.44 -19.65
N ILE A 17 2.25 11.81 -20.29
CA ILE A 17 1.29 10.84 -20.84
C ILE A 17 1.98 9.87 -21.82
N ALA A 18 2.84 10.38 -22.70
CA ALA A 18 3.56 9.57 -23.67
C ALA A 18 4.51 8.58 -22.97
N LEU A 19 5.27 9.00 -21.96
CA LEU A 19 6.16 8.12 -21.19
C LEU A 19 5.38 7.01 -20.48
N PHE A 20 4.29 7.36 -19.79
CA PHE A 20 3.42 6.38 -19.14
C PHE A 20 2.88 5.37 -20.15
N TYR A 21 2.37 5.83 -21.29
CA TYR A 21 1.86 4.97 -22.35
C TYR A 21 2.93 4.03 -22.91
N ILE A 22 4.16 4.53 -23.15
CA ILE A 22 5.28 3.73 -23.66
C ILE A 22 5.63 2.61 -22.67
N PHE A 23 5.82 2.92 -21.39
CA PHE A 23 6.19 1.91 -20.39
C PHE A 23 5.07 0.92 -20.11
N LEU A 24 3.82 1.39 -20.12
CA LEU A 24 2.65 0.53 -20.03
C LEU A 24 2.60 -0.48 -21.19
N GLU A 25 2.75 0.00 -22.43
CA GLU A 25 2.72 -0.87 -23.60
C GLU A 25 3.92 -1.83 -23.63
N MET A 26 5.09 -1.39 -23.16
CA MET A 26 6.26 -2.27 -22.98
C MET A 26 5.99 -3.39 -21.96
N ALA A 27 5.36 -3.07 -20.83
CA ALA A 27 4.99 -4.04 -19.81
C ALA A 27 3.94 -5.05 -20.34
N ARG A 28 2.91 -4.55 -21.05
CA ARG A 28 1.89 -5.37 -21.71
C ARG A 28 2.45 -6.33 -22.74
N ARG A 29 3.53 -5.95 -23.43
CA ARG A 29 4.27 -6.80 -24.39
C ARG A 29 5.20 -7.82 -23.72
N GLY A 30 5.10 -8.00 -22.39
CA GLY A 30 5.86 -8.99 -21.64
C GLY A 30 7.28 -8.58 -21.28
N ARG A 31 7.65 -7.31 -21.44
CA ARG A 31 8.96 -6.84 -20.97
C ARG A 31 8.97 -6.85 -19.46
N LYS A 32 9.85 -7.67 -18.88
CA LYS A 32 10.02 -7.74 -17.42
C LYS A 32 10.51 -6.40 -16.89
N ILE A 33 9.73 -5.80 -16.01
CA ILE A 33 10.11 -4.60 -15.24
C ILE A 33 10.59 -5.10 -13.87
N PRO A 34 11.89 -4.99 -13.56
CA PRO A 34 12.39 -5.44 -12.28
C PRO A 34 11.90 -4.51 -11.16
N ILE A 35 11.31 -5.10 -10.11
CA ILE A 35 10.99 -4.42 -8.86
C ILE A 35 11.76 -5.11 -7.75
N ARG A 36 12.37 -4.32 -6.86
CA ARG A 36 13.04 -4.86 -5.68
C ARG A 36 12.03 -5.44 -4.70
N THR A 37 12.41 -6.48 -3.99
CA THR A 37 11.64 -6.94 -2.83
C THR A 37 11.82 -5.95 -1.67
N PHE A 38 10.74 -5.67 -0.95
CA PHE A 38 10.75 -4.79 0.22
C PHE A 38 10.90 -5.61 1.51
N PRO A 39 11.69 -5.15 2.50
CA PRO A 39 11.87 -5.87 3.77
C PRO A 39 10.54 -6.23 4.45
N ALA A 40 9.57 -5.30 4.45
CA ALA A 40 8.24 -5.54 4.99
C ALA A 40 7.49 -6.71 4.32
N ILE A 41 7.63 -6.88 3.00
CA ILE A 41 7.02 -8.02 2.29
C ILE A 41 7.80 -9.31 2.56
N ALA A 42 9.13 -9.23 2.62
CA ALA A 42 9.98 -10.38 2.94
C ALA A 42 9.76 -10.92 4.36
N ALA A 43 9.28 -10.08 5.28
CA ALA A 43 8.96 -10.45 6.67
C ALA A 43 7.60 -11.15 6.84
N ILE A 44 6.71 -11.13 5.83
CA ILE A 44 5.37 -11.74 5.93
C ILE A 44 5.42 -13.24 6.26
N PRO A 45 6.26 -14.07 5.61
CA PRO A 45 6.36 -15.49 5.95
C PRO A 45 6.79 -15.73 7.40
N GLU A 46 7.70 -14.91 7.94
CA GLU A 46 8.11 -14.97 9.35
C GLU A 46 6.96 -14.61 10.28
N ALA A 47 6.24 -13.52 10.00
CA ALA A 47 5.08 -13.10 10.78
C ALA A 47 3.99 -14.18 10.83
N ILE A 48 3.74 -14.87 9.71
CA ILE A 48 2.78 -15.99 9.65
C ILE A 48 3.33 -17.22 10.36
N GLY A 49 4.62 -17.54 10.18
CA GLY A 49 5.28 -18.66 10.88
C GLY A 49 5.19 -18.51 12.40
N ARG A 50 5.44 -17.31 12.91
CA ARG A 50 5.27 -16.96 14.33
C ARG A 50 3.83 -17.21 14.81
N CYS A 51 2.82 -16.82 14.03
CA CYS A 51 1.41 -17.12 14.35
C CYS A 51 1.16 -18.63 14.44
N ALA A 52 1.69 -19.41 13.48
CA ALA A 52 1.54 -20.86 13.46
C ALA A 52 2.23 -21.53 14.66
N GLU A 53 3.47 -21.16 14.96
CA GLU A 53 4.26 -21.69 16.09
C GLU A 53 3.63 -21.39 17.44
N MET A 54 3.04 -20.20 17.60
CA MET A 54 2.42 -19.78 18.86
C MET A 54 0.95 -20.19 18.98
N GLY A 55 0.34 -20.76 17.93
CA GLY A 55 -1.09 -21.08 17.89
C GLY A 55 -1.99 -19.86 18.05
N LYS A 56 -1.57 -18.71 17.51
CA LYS A 56 -2.24 -17.42 17.68
C LYS A 56 -2.68 -16.84 16.33
N PRO A 57 -3.73 -16.01 16.30
CA PRO A 57 -4.21 -15.43 15.04
C PRO A 57 -3.24 -14.40 14.46
N LEU A 58 -3.43 -14.13 13.17
CA LEU A 58 -2.88 -12.99 12.45
C LEU A 58 -3.94 -11.89 12.37
N LEU A 59 -3.60 -10.67 12.76
CA LEU A 59 -4.46 -9.51 12.54
C LEU A 59 -4.05 -8.79 11.26
N TYR A 60 -5.04 -8.43 10.43
CA TYR A 60 -4.83 -7.58 9.26
C TYR A 60 -5.82 -6.42 9.25
N THR A 61 -5.39 -5.24 8.85
CA THR A 61 -6.31 -4.13 8.55
C THR A 61 -5.81 -3.23 7.42
N SER A 62 -6.76 -2.64 6.69
CA SER A 62 -6.53 -1.63 5.65
C SER A 62 -6.58 -0.18 6.12
N GLY A 63 -6.85 0.05 7.41
CA GLY A 63 -6.95 1.38 8.00
C GLY A 63 -8.32 2.03 7.80
N TYR A 64 -8.34 3.36 7.95
CA TYR A 64 -9.55 4.18 7.88
C TYR A 64 -9.96 4.52 6.45
N ALA A 65 -9.00 4.96 5.63
CA ALA A 65 -9.15 5.44 4.26
C ALA A 65 -10.37 6.35 4.00
N MET A 66 -10.78 7.16 4.98
CA MET A 66 -11.99 8.00 4.89
C MET A 66 -13.28 7.21 4.64
N GLU A 67 -13.33 5.94 5.07
CA GLU A 67 -14.48 5.02 5.00
C GLU A 67 -14.99 4.72 3.59
N THR A 68 -14.21 5.06 2.55
CA THR A 68 -14.56 4.78 1.16
C THR A 68 -13.35 4.56 0.26
N LEU A 69 -13.49 3.62 -0.67
CA LEU A 69 -12.57 3.41 -1.79
C LEU A 69 -12.62 4.55 -2.82
N SER A 70 -13.69 5.36 -2.84
CA SER A 70 -13.86 6.45 -3.80
C SER A 70 -13.05 7.69 -3.45
N ASN A 71 -12.39 7.71 -2.28
CA ASN A 71 -11.50 8.80 -1.92
C ASN A 71 -10.23 8.76 -2.81
N PRO A 72 -9.90 9.85 -3.53
CA PRO A 72 -8.80 9.85 -4.48
C PRO A 72 -7.42 9.69 -3.83
N ASP A 73 -7.27 10.09 -2.56
CA ASP A 73 -5.98 10.10 -1.86
C ASP A 73 -5.74 8.78 -1.08
N GLN A 74 -6.81 8.15 -0.59
CA GLN A 74 -6.73 6.99 0.33
C GLN A 74 -7.26 5.70 -0.28
N GLY A 75 -8.21 5.77 -1.22
CA GLY A 75 -8.77 4.62 -1.91
C GLY A 75 -7.72 3.74 -2.59
N PRO A 76 -6.77 4.31 -3.36
CA PRO A 76 -5.69 3.54 -3.99
C PRO A 76 -4.85 2.74 -2.99
N GLN A 77 -4.58 3.28 -1.79
CA GLN A 77 -3.82 2.59 -0.75
C GLN A 77 -4.56 1.37 -0.23
N THR A 78 -5.89 1.46 -0.11
CA THR A 78 -6.74 0.34 0.32
C THR A 78 -6.75 -0.77 -0.74
N LEU A 79 -6.83 -0.42 -2.03
CA LEU A 79 -6.75 -1.41 -3.11
C LEU A 79 -5.38 -2.10 -3.17
N ALA A 80 -4.29 -1.34 -2.96
CA ALA A 80 -2.95 -1.90 -2.84
C ALA A 80 -2.85 -2.84 -1.63
N SER A 81 -3.44 -2.46 -0.49
CA SER A 81 -3.54 -3.31 0.69
C SER A 81 -4.31 -4.60 0.41
N ILE A 82 -5.46 -4.55 -0.26
CA ILE A 82 -6.22 -5.78 -0.56
C ILE A 82 -5.45 -6.69 -1.53
N SER A 83 -4.67 -6.11 -2.44
CA SER A 83 -3.75 -6.89 -3.28
C SER A 83 -2.68 -7.62 -2.45
N ILE A 84 -2.12 -6.96 -1.42
CA ILE A 84 -1.19 -7.59 -0.46
C ILE A 84 -1.92 -8.65 0.38
N LEU A 85 -3.15 -8.36 0.82
CA LEU A 85 -4.00 -9.28 1.57
C LEU A 85 -4.19 -10.60 0.82
N SER A 86 -4.38 -10.59 -0.50
CA SER A 86 -4.51 -11.82 -1.30
C SER A 86 -3.32 -12.77 -1.12
N HIS A 87 -2.10 -12.23 -1.03
CA HIS A 87 -0.89 -13.02 -0.81
C HIS A 87 -0.76 -13.48 0.64
N VAL A 88 -1.00 -12.58 1.59
CA VAL A 88 -0.99 -12.88 3.03
C VAL A 88 -2.01 -13.97 3.37
N ALA A 89 -3.23 -13.86 2.85
CA ALA A 89 -4.31 -14.80 3.12
C ALA A 89 -3.96 -16.21 2.63
N ARG A 90 -3.42 -16.37 1.42
CA ARG A 90 -2.98 -17.68 0.91
C ARG A 90 -1.90 -18.29 1.78
N LEU A 91 -0.89 -17.51 2.16
CA LEU A 91 0.17 -17.98 3.04
C LEU A 91 -0.37 -18.36 4.43
N ALA A 92 -1.30 -17.59 4.98
CA ALA A 92 -1.92 -17.87 6.27
C ALA A 92 -2.76 -19.16 6.23
N VAL A 93 -3.61 -19.33 5.22
CA VAL A 93 -4.43 -20.55 5.03
C VAL A 93 -3.56 -21.78 4.85
N ARG A 94 -2.49 -21.68 4.05
CA ARG A 94 -1.50 -22.75 3.86
C ARG A 94 -0.84 -23.15 5.18
N ALA A 95 -0.47 -22.16 6.00
CA ALA A 95 0.13 -22.37 7.30
C ALA A 95 -0.87 -22.77 8.40
N GLY A 96 -2.17 -22.84 8.10
CA GLY A 96 -3.22 -23.13 9.09
C GLY A 96 -3.44 -22.01 10.11
N VAL A 97 -3.05 -20.78 9.76
CA VAL A 97 -3.20 -19.59 10.61
C VAL A 97 -4.52 -18.89 10.31
N LYS A 98 -5.31 -18.64 11.35
CA LYS A 98 -6.53 -17.82 11.24
C LYS A 98 -6.17 -16.34 11.09
N LEU A 99 -6.55 -15.76 9.95
CA LEU A 99 -6.46 -14.33 9.67
C LEU A 99 -7.78 -13.65 10.07
N TYR A 100 -7.69 -12.59 10.87
CA TYR A 100 -8.83 -11.72 11.18
C TYR A 100 -8.61 -10.36 10.55
N TYR A 101 -9.57 -9.93 9.72
CA TYR A 101 -9.50 -8.68 8.99
C TYR A 101 -10.45 -7.66 9.62
N PHE A 102 -9.94 -6.49 9.99
CA PHE A 102 -10.77 -5.40 10.52
C PHE A 102 -10.83 -4.24 9.52
N THR A 103 -12.00 -3.60 9.38
CA THR A 103 -12.15 -2.42 8.54
C THR A 103 -13.36 -1.56 8.94
N CYS A 104 -13.31 -0.28 8.57
CA CYS A 104 -14.48 0.61 8.54
C CYS A 104 -14.86 1.08 7.12
N ILE A 105 -14.28 0.47 6.09
CA ILE A 105 -14.45 0.88 4.69
C ILE A 105 -15.54 0.02 4.04
N ARG A 106 -16.77 0.56 3.95
CA ARG A 106 -17.97 -0.21 3.55
C ARG A 106 -17.88 -0.82 2.16
N ASP A 107 -17.44 -0.04 1.19
CA ASP A 107 -17.32 -0.43 -0.21
C ASP A 107 -16.15 -1.39 -0.46
N SER A 108 -15.27 -1.61 0.53
CA SER A 108 -14.22 -2.64 0.47
C SER A 108 -14.71 -4.04 0.83
N LEU A 109 -15.83 -4.18 1.55
CA LEU A 109 -16.26 -5.47 2.12
C LEU A 109 -16.40 -6.59 1.08
N PRO A 110 -17.08 -6.37 -0.08
CA PRO A 110 -17.20 -7.43 -1.08
C PRO A 110 -15.85 -7.87 -1.65
N LEU A 111 -14.92 -6.92 -1.81
CA LEU A 111 -13.59 -7.19 -2.35
C LEU A 111 -12.73 -7.97 -1.34
N VAL A 112 -12.81 -7.62 -0.06
CA VAL A 112 -12.12 -8.34 1.02
C VAL A 112 -12.69 -9.76 1.16
N GLU A 113 -14.01 -9.91 1.18
CA GLU A 113 -14.66 -11.21 1.29
C GLU A 113 -14.25 -12.12 0.14
N GLU A 114 -14.31 -11.63 -1.10
CA GLU A 114 -13.89 -12.39 -2.27
C GLU A 114 -12.41 -12.74 -2.23
N THR A 115 -11.56 -11.81 -1.77
CA THR A 115 -10.11 -12.04 -1.64
C THR A 115 -9.81 -13.17 -0.66
N LEU A 116 -10.45 -13.16 0.52
CA LEU A 116 -10.27 -14.21 1.52
C LEU A 116 -10.87 -15.54 1.04
N ARG A 117 -12.10 -15.53 0.53
CA ARG A 117 -12.77 -16.71 -0.02
C ARG A 117 -11.95 -17.38 -1.12
N THR A 118 -11.39 -16.59 -2.04
CA THR A 118 -10.51 -17.06 -3.11
C THR A 118 -9.24 -17.69 -2.54
N ALA A 119 -8.63 -17.09 -1.52
CA ALA A 119 -7.44 -17.67 -0.89
C ALA A 119 -7.73 -19.05 -0.27
N TYR A 120 -8.87 -19.22 0.41
CA TYR A 120 -9.30 -20.51 0.94
C TYR A 120 -9.59 -21.53 -0.17
N LEU A 121 -10.22 -21.09 -1.26
CA LEU A 121 -10.50 -21.93 -2.43
C LEU A 121 -9.21 -22.41 -3.12
N GLU A 122 -8.26 -21.50 -3.37
CA GLU A 122 -6.99 -21.80 -4.04
C GLU A 122 -6.11 -22.76 -3.21
N GLU A 123 -6.17 -22.68 -1.89
CA GLU A 123 -5.45 -23.60 -0.99
C GLU A 123 -6.26 -24.88 -0.67
N GLY A 124 -7.39 -25.10 -1.35
CA GLY A 124 -8.17 -26.34 -1.28
C GLY A 124 -8.96 -26.55 0.02
N LYS A 125 -9.27 -25.46 0.74
CA LYS A 125 -10.01 -25.47 2.02
C LYS A 125 -11.24 -24.55 2.00
N PRO A 126 -12.11 -24.60 0.96
CA PRO A 126 -13.23 -23.66 0.84
C PRO A 126 -14.22 -23.72 2.02
N GLU A 127 -14.37 -24.88 2.65
CA GLU A 127 -15.23 -25.10 3.83
C GLU A 127 -14.70 -24.49 5.13
N GLU A 128 -13.41 -24.15 5.21
CA GLU A 128 -12.82 -23.48 6.37
C GLU A 128 -13.01 -21.96 6.33
N PHE A 129 -13.49 -21.39 5.21
CA PHE A 129 -13.73 -19.95 5.11
C PHE A 129 -14.90 -19.53 6.00
N ASP A 130 -14.62 -18.64 6.95
CA ASP A 130 -15.63 -18.05 7.83
C ASP A 130 -15.75 -16.55 7.58
N PRO A 131 -16.88 -16.06 7.02
CA PRO A 131 -17.12 -14.63 6.84
C PRO A 131 -17.01 -13.80 8.13
N LEU A 132 -17.20 -14.40 9.32
CA LEU A 132 -17.06 -13.72 10.61
C LEU A 132 -15.60 -13.34 10.94
N GLN A 133 -14.62 -13.83 10.16
CA GLN A 133 -13.24 -13.33 10.22
C GLN A 133 -13.13 -11.87 9.75
N ILE A 134 -14.12 -11.36 9.00
CA ILE A 134 -14.19 -9.99 8.51
C ILE A 134 -15.03 -9.14 9.47
N ASN A 135 -14.35 -8.25 10.18
CA ASN A 135 -14.92 -7.43 11.23
C ASN A 135 -15.10 -6.00 10.73
N TYR A 136 -16.32 -5.68 10.30
CA TYR A 136 -16.71 -4.33 9.92
C TYR A 136 -17.21 -3.53 11.13
N GLN A 137 -16.73 -2.30 11.27
CA GLN A 137 -17.27 -1.33 12.23
C GLN A 137 -17.49 0.01 11.53
N ALA A 138 -18.68 0.58 11.69
CA ALA A 138 -18.96 1.89 11.12
C ALA A 138 -18.24 2.99 11.90
N GLY A 139 -17.48 3.85 11.21
CA GLY A 139 -16.70 4.93 11.80
C GLY A 139 -15.32 4.51 12.31
N GLN A 140 -14.41 5.49 12.32
CA GLN A 140 -13.00 5.33 12.69
C GLN A 140 -12.80 4.83 14.14
N SER A 141 -13.42 5.49 15.11
CA SER A 141 -13.20 5.19 16.53
C SER A 141 -13.80 3.85 16.96
N PRO A 142 -15.02 3.46 16.54
CA PRO A 142 -15.54 2.11 16.79
C PRO A 142 -14.66 1.01 16.18
N TYR A 143 -14.15 1.23 14.97
CA TYR A 143 -13.18 0.33 14.33
C TYR A 143 -11.89 0.19 15.14
N LEU A 144 -11.28 1.30 15.57
CA LEU A 144 -10.10 1.28 16.43
C LEU A 144 -10.36 0.53 17.74
N ASN A 145 -11.47 0.81 18.41
CA ASN A 145 -11.84 0.13 19.65
C ASN A 145 -12.03 -1.38 19.46
N ALA A 146 -12.61 -1.81 18.34
CA ALA A 146 -12.77 -3.22 18.02
C ALA A 146 -11.41 -3.91 17.81
N VAL A 147 -10.49 -3.26 17.08
CA VAL A 147 -9.11 -3.74 16.89
C VAL A 147 -8.38 -3.87 18.22
N LEU A 148 -8.41 -2.85 19.08
CA LEU A 148 -7.75 -2.90 20.39
C LEU A 148 -8.39 -3.95 21.30
N GLY A 149 -9.72 -4.06 21.31
CA GLY A 149 -10.43 -5.08 22.06
C GLY A 149 -10.05 -6.49 21.62
N PHE A 150 -9.90 -6.72 20.31
CA PHE A 150 -9.41 -7.97 19.77
C PHE A 150 -7.95 -8.23 20.18
N MET A 151 -7.07 -7.24 20.06
CA MET A 151 -5.66 -7.36 20.47
C MET A 151 -5.53 -7.79 21.94
N GLN A 152 -6.34 -7.23 22.84
CA GLN A 152 -6.28 -7.56 24.26
C GLN A 152 -6.80 -8.98 24.58
N ARG A 153 -7.86 -9.43 23.89
CA ARG A 153 -8.46 -10.76 24.13
C ARG A 153 -7.68 -11.89 23.45
N GLU A 154 -7.46 -11.75 22.15
CA GLU A 154 -6.92 -12.81 21.31
C GLU A 154 -5.39 -12.79 21.24
N ARG A 155 -4.77 -11.65 21.58
CA ARG A 155 -3.31 -11.46 21.62
C ARG A 155 -2.61 -12.02 20.37
N PRO A 156 -2.97 -11.56 19.15
CA PRO A 156 -2.38 -12.02 17.90
C PRO A 156 -0.85 -11.98 17.98
N ALA A 157 -0.19 -12.99 17.41
CA ALA A 157 1.27 -13.05 17.44
C ALA A 157 1.91 -12.08 16.46
N SER A 158 1.17 -11.68 15.43
CA SER A 158 1.59 -10.74 14.41
C SER A 158 0.42 -9.88 13.92
N ASN A 159 0.71 -8.63 13.55
CA ASN A 159 -0.23 -7.66 13.03
C ASN A 159 0.29 -7.07 11.71
N ILE A 160 -0.60 -6.96 10.71
CA ILE A 160 -0.29 -6.32 9.44
C ILE A 160 -1.19 -5.10 9.25
N LEU A 161 -0.57 -3.92 9.16
CA LEU A 161 -1.20 -2.61 9.09
C LEU A 161 -0.89 -1.95 7.74
N MET A 162 -1.63 -2.26 6.69
CA MET A 162 -1.32 -1.81 5.33
C MET A 162 -2.46 -0.97 4.76
N GLY A 163 -2.27 0.30 4.41
CA GLY A 163 -3.31 1.10 3.77
C GLY A 163 -3.36 2.56 4.22
N GLY A 164 -4.56 3.13 4.16
CA GLY A 164 -4.81 4.54 4.46
C GLY A 164 -5.09 4.76 5.93
N PHE A 165 -4.08 5.14 6.71
CA PHE A 165 -4.23 5.37 8.15
C PHE A 165 -4.30 6.86 8.51
N TYR A 166 -4.89 7.13 9.67
CA TYR A 166 -4.94 8.42 10.37
C TYR A 166 -4.48 8.23 11.82
N TYR A 167 -5.08 8.93 12.80
CA TYR A 167 -4.66 8.92 14.19
C TYR A 167 -4.65 7.51 14.81
N GLU A 168 -5.42 6.57 14.26
CA GLU A 168 -5.44 5.19 14.71
C GLU A 168 -4.10 4.46 14.50
N SER A 169 -3.24 4.93 13.60
CA SER A 169 -1.95 4.31 13.29
C SER A 169 -1.08 4.11 14.54
N VAL A 170 -0.85 5.20 15.30
CA VAL A 170 -0.03 5.15 16.51
C VAL A 170 -0.67 4.30 17.59
N VAL A 171 -1.99 4.36 17.73
CA VAL A 171 -2.71 3.64 18.78
C VAL A 171 -2.71 2.14 18.50
N MET A 172 -2.88 1.74 17.23
CA MET A 172 -2.79 0.33 16.82
C MET A 172 -1.36 -0.20 16.93
N GLY A 173 -0.37 0.58 16.52
CA GLY A 173 1.04 0.23 16.66
C GLY A 173 1.44 0.01 18.12
N GLU A 174 1.10 0.94 19.02
CA GLU A 174 1.38 0.77 20.46
C GLU A 174 0.56 -0.37 21.09
N GLY A 175 -0.67 -0.60 20.60
CA GLY A 175 -1.49 -1.74 20.98
C GLY A 175 -0.81 -3.07 20.65
N GLY A 176 -0.22 -3.19 19.47
CA GLY A 176 0.56 -4.36 19.05
C GLY A 176 1.83 -4.56 19.88
N ASN A 177 2.57 -3.47 20.16
CA ASN A 177 3.75 -3.51 21.02
C ASN A 177 3.40 -4.00 22.44
N THR A 178 2.28 -3.53 22.99
CA THR A 178 1.80 -3.92 24.33
C THR A 178 1.53 -5.42 24.45
N ILE A 179 1.11 -6.08 23.37
CA ILE A 179 0.84 -7.52 23.36
C ILE A 179 2.05 -8.37 22.90
N GLY A 180 3.13 -7.73 22.45
CA GLY A 180 4.32 -8.38 21.91
C GLY A 180 4.11 -9.00 20.52
N ALA A 181 3.24 -8.39 19.71
CA ALA A 181 3.00 -8.81 18.33
C ALA A 181 4.13 -8.31 17.43
N MET A 182 4.56 -9.13 16.46
CA MET A 182 5.39 -8.66 15.36
C MET A 182 4.55 -7.80 14.41
N GLN A 183 5.04 -6.63 14.02
CA GLN A 183 4.25 -5.64 13.29
C GLN A 183 4.87 -5.29 11.94
N ILE A 184 4.08 -5.46 10.89
CA ILE A 184 4.44 -5.08 9.53
C ILE A 184 3.44 -4.03 9.06
N ALA A 185 3.91 -2.86 8.68
CA ALA A 185 3.07 -1.73 8.33
C ALA A 185 3.38 -1.18 6.93
N GLY A 186 2.48 -0.34 6.41
CA GLY A 186 2.68 0.39 5.18
C GLY A 186 1.59 1.41 4.94
N THR A 187 1.99 2.65 4.62
CA THR A 187 1.06 3.71 4.27
C THR A 187 1.69 4.71 3.30
N ALA A 188 0.88 5.26 2.40
CA ALA A 188 1.24 6.41 1.60
C ALA A 188 0.86 7.75 2.27
N ASN A 189 0.18 7.72 3.42
CA ASN A 189 -0.09 8.92 4.20
C ASN A 189 1.17 9.40 4.95
N THR A 190 1.83 10.42 4.41
CA THR A 190 3.08 10.99 4.95
C THR A 190 2.95 11.51 6.38
N HIS A 191 1.75 11.89 6.82
CA HIS A 191 1.51 12.37 8.19
C HIS A 191 1.50 11.25 9.22
N GLN A 192 1.15 10.03 8.83
CA GLN A 192 1.06 8.89 9.76
C GLN A 192 2.27 7.96 9.70
N MET A 193 3.01 8.03 8.61
CA MET A 193 4.22 7.24 8.38
C MET A 193 5.24 7.29 9.53
N PRO A 194 5.53 8.45 10.19
CA PRO A 194 6.45 8.46 11.32
C PRO A 194 5.98 7.60 12.50
N PHE A 195 4.67 7.54 12.75
CA PHE A 195 4.13 6.73 13.84
C PHE A 195 4.24 5.25 13.55
N LEU A 196 3.92 4.81 12.32
CA LEU A 196 4.08 3.41 11.94
C LEU A 196 5.55 2.99 11.94
N ILE A 197 6.46 3.84 11.46
CA ILE A 197 7.91 3.58 11.52
C ILE A 197 8.39 3.46 12.97
N ALA A 198 7.89 4.30 13.88
CA ALA A 198 8.31 4.29 15.28
C ALA A 198 7.76 3.10 16.07
N THR A 199 6.62 2.56 15.65
CA THR A 199 5.88 1.54 16.43
C THR A 199 5.94 0.14 15.84
N CYS A 200 6.34 -0.02 14.57
CA CYS A 200 6.33 -1.31 13.86
C CYS A 200 7.73 -1.79 13.49
N ASP A 201 7.93 -3.10 13.40
CA ASP A 201 9.24 -3.71 13.09
C ASP A 201 9.67 -3.47 11.63
N TYR A 202 8.70 -3.53 10.70
CA TYR A 202 8.92 -3.28 9.29
C TYR A 202 7.86 -2.34 8.74
N CYS A 203 8.25 -1.35 7.94
CA CYS A 203 7.31 -0.41 7.33
C CYS A 203 7.62 -0.19 5.85
N LEU A 204 6.59 -0.28 4.99
CA LEU A 204 6.61 0.29 3.65
C LEU A 204 6.42 1.80 3.72
N ILE A 205 7.25 2.54 3.02
CA ILE A 205 7.29 4.00 3.06
C ILE A 205 6.67 4.55 1.78
N ALA A 206 5.64 5.40 1.92
CA ALA A 206 5.07 6.13 0.80
C ALA A 206 4.65 5.23 -0.38
N GLU A 207 5.29 5.40 -1.53
CA GLU A 207 5.02 4.66 -2.77
C GLU A 207 5.41 3.18 -2.72
N GLU A 208 6.22 2.77 -1.75
CA GLU A 208 6.61 1.37 -1.57
C GLU A 208 5.37 0.47 -1.36
N LEU A 209 4.28 1.00 -0.80
CA LEU A 209 3.01 0.28 -0.68
C LEU A 209 2.46 -0.14 -2.06
N TYR A 210 2.50 0.77 -3.03
CA TYR A 210 2.03 0.51 -4.40
C TYR A 210 3.01 -0.38 -5.17
N ALA A 211 4.31 -0.17 -4.98
CA ALA A 211 5.33 -1.00 -5.61
C ALA A 211 5.30 -2.45 -5.07
N ALA A 212 5.04 -2.62 -3.77
CA ALA A 212 4.89 -3.92 -3.14
C ALA A 212 3.66 -4.67 -3.67
N SER A 213 2.51 -4.00 -3.80
CA SER A 213 1.31 -4.63 -4.38
C SER A 213 1.56 -5.06 -5.83
N ALA A 214 2.22 -4.22 -6.63
CA ALA A 214 2.60 -4.55 -8.01
C ALA A 214 3.58 -5.74 -8.09
N ASN A 215 4.53 -5.82 -7.15
CA ASN A 215 5.46 -6.94 -7.07
C ASN A 215 4.76 -8.26 -6.72
N ILE A 216 3.71 -8.22 -5.91
CA ILE A 216 2.93 -9.41 -5.54
C ILE A 216 2.01 -9.86 -6.68
N THR A 217 1.26 -8.94 -7.27
CA THR A 217 0.27 -9.27 -8.32
C THR A 217 0.91 -9.53 -9.67
N GLN A 218 2.11 -9.02 -9.91
CA GLN A 218 2.79 -9.03 -11.20
C GLN A 218 1.93 -8.43 -12.33
N ASP A 219 1.03 -7.50 -11.99
CA ASP A 219 0.14 -6.86 -12.96
C ASP A 219 0.93 -5.96 -13.92
N PRO A 220 1.00 -6.27 -15.23
CA PRO A 220 1.75 -5.46 -16.19
C PRO A 220 1.27 -4.01 -16.26
N TRP A 221 0.01 -3.72 -15.95
CA TRP A 221 -0.50 -2.35 -15.93
C TRP A 221 0.13 -1.52 -14.82
N ILE A 222 0.14 -2.06 -13.59
CA ILE A 222 0.70 -1.37 -12.43
C ILE A 222 2.23 -1.27 -12.56
N LEU A 223 2.89 -2.35 -13.00
CA LEU A 223 4.34 -2.37 -13.22
C LEU A 223 4.79 -1.33 -14.26
N GLY A 224 4.05 -1.21 -15.37
CA GLY A 224 4.32 -0.24 -16.43
C GLY A 224 4.17 1.21 -15.95
N CYS A 225 3.08 1.50 -15.24
CA CYS A 225 2.85 2.81 -14.65
C CYS A 225 3.94 3.19 -13.64
N LEU A 226 4.32 2.27 -12.74
CA LEU A 226 5.38 2.50 -11.76
C LEU A 226 6.71 2.84 -12.44
N ARG A 227 7.06 2.11 -13.52
CA ARG A 227 8.29 2.41 -14.26
C ARG A 227 8.24 3.77 -14.97
N GLY A 228 7.08 4.14 -15.52
CA GLY A 228 6.86 5.45 -16.11
C GLY A 228 7.03 6.56 -15.09
N GLU A 229 6.47 6.38 -13.89
CA GLU A 229 6.60 7.31 -12.77
C GLU A 229 8.06 7.47 -12.33
N ASP A 230 8.79 6.38 -12.11
CA ASP A 230 10.21 6.41 -11.73
C ASP A 230 11.07 7.17 -12.74
N VAL A 231 10.87 6.90 -14.03
CA VAL A 231 11.62 7.58 -15.09
C VAL A 231 11.27 9.06 -15.13
N MET A 232 9.99 9.41 -15.00
CA MET A 232 9.56 10.81 -14.97
C MET A 232 10.15 11.55 -13.77
N LYS A 233 10.18 10.94 -12.58
CA LYS A 233 10.84 11.49 -11.38
C LYS A 233 12.33 11.76 -11.62
N LEU A 234 13.04 10.82 -12.25
CA LEU A 234 14.45 11.00 -12.59
C LEU A 234 14.66 12.14 -13.61
N VAL A 235 13.79 12.27 -14.62
CA VAL A 235 13.84 13.39 -15.57
C VAL A 235 13.61 14.72 -14.85
N ILE A 236 12.61 14.81 -13.98
CA ILE A 236 12.32 16.02 -13.19
C ILE A 236 13.51 16.36 -12.30
N LEU A 237 14.08 15.38 -11.60
CA LEU A 237 15.24 15.57 -10.74
C LEU A 237 16.44 16.10 -11.54
N ALA A 238 16.70 15.56 -12.72
CA ALA A 238 17.77 16.04 -13.59
C ALA A 238 17.53 17.49 -14.03
N ILE A 239 16.29 17.84 -14.44
CA ILE A 239 15.91 19.22 -14.79
C ILE A 239 16.10 20.16 -13.60
N LEU A 240 15.72 19.74 -12.39
CA LEU A 240 15.90 20.54 -11.17
C LEU A 240 17.37 20.80 -10.86
N VAL A 241 18.22 19.77 -10.94
CA VAL A 241 19.67 19.90 -10.68
C VAL A 241 20.33 20.80 -11.72
N VAL A 242 20.03 20.59 -13.01
CA VAL A 242 20.56 21.42 -14.10
C VAL A 242 20.05 22.87 -13.97
N GLY A 243 18.76 23.05 -13.68
CA GLY A 243 18.15 24.35 -13.45
C GLY A 243 18.78 25.09 -12.28
N PHE A 244 19.06 24.40 -11.18
CA PHE A 244 19.76 24.96 -10.02
C PHE A 244 21.16 25.48 -10.39
N VAL A 245 21.96 24.68 -11.10
CA VAL A 245 23.32 25.05 -11.52
C VAL A 245 23.32 26.23 -12.49
N ILE A 246 22.45 26.21 -13.52
CA ILE A 246 22.36 27.27 -14.52
C ILE A 246 21.86 28.58 -13.89
N SER A 247 20.92 28.51 -12.95
CA SER A 247 20.43 29.66 -12.20
C SER A 247 21.54 30.30 -11.35
N PHE A 248 22.39 29.48 -10.72
CA PHE A 248 23.56 29.97 -9.99
C PHE A 248 24.58 30.68 -10.89
N ALA A 249 24.70 30.26 -12.16
CA ALA A 249 25.52 30.93 -13.16
C ALA A 249 24.88 32.22 -13.75
N GLY A 250 23.70 32.63 -13.27
CA GLY A 250 23.02 33.85 -13.70
C GLY A 250 22.33 33.76 -15.06
N VAL A 251 22.14 32.54 -15.61
CA VAL A 251 21.49 32.33 -16.90
C VAL A 251 20.00 32.00 -16.69
N PRO A 252 19.05 32.90 -17.02
CA PRO A 252 17.63 32.69 -16.73
C PRO A 252 16.91 31.74 -17.71
N PHE A 253 17.64 31.08 -18.62
CA PHE A 253 17.10 30.26 -19.71
C PHE A 253 15.99 29.29 -19.29
N LEU A 254 16.22 28.54 -18.20
CA LEU A 254 15.27 27.54 -17.73
C LEU A 254 14.01 28.18 -17.13
N ILE A 255 14.17 29.32 -16.45
CA ILE A 255 13.07 30.12 -15.88
C ILE A 255 12.22 30.72 -17.01
N ASP A 256 12.87 31.22 -18.06
CA ASP A 256 12.18 31.85 -19.20
C ASP A 256 11.40 30.83 -20.03
N ILE A 257 11.88 29.59 -20.12
CA ILE A 257 11.11 28.48 -20.69
C ILE A 257 9.91 28.17 -19.80
N LEU A 258 10.10 27.96 -18.50
CA LEU A 258 9.01 27.57 -17.58
C LEU A 258 7.89 28.61 -17.47
N LYS A 259 8.16 29.88 -17.77
CA LYS A 259 7.16 30.97 -17.80
C LYS A 259 6.25 30.96 -19.03
N ARG A 260 6.54 30.17 -20.06
CA ARG A 260 5.76 30.10 -21.31
C ARG A 260 4.67 29.04 -21.24
#